data_AF-T1BHT5-F1
#
_entry.id   AF-T1BHT5-F1
#
_cell.length_a   1.000
_cell.length_b   1.000
_cell.length_c   1.000
_cell.angle_alpha   90.00
_cell.angle_beta   90.00
_cell.angle_gamma   90.00
#
_symmetry.space_group_name_H-M   'P 1'
#
loop_
_entity.id
_entity.type
_entity.pdbx_description
1 polymer ?
#
loop_
_entity_poly.entity_id
_entity_poly.type
_entity_poly.pdbx_seq_one_letter_code
_entity_poly.pdbx_strand_id
1 'polypeptide(L)' 'LERDTGTPLLRIGFPIFDRHHHHRYPTVGYQGAMNVLVKILDKIFDEIDKNTNVPSKTDYSYDIIR' A
#
# COMPACT_ATOMS: atom_id res chain seq x y z
N LEU A 1 -2.29 -16.20 1.86
CA LEU A 1 -0.97 -15.51 1.83
C LEU A 1 -0.99 -14.30 2.75
N GLU A 2 -1.65 -13.17 2.43
CA GLU A 2 -1.64 -11.98 3.31
C GLU A 2 -1.99 -12.29 4.79
N ARG A 3 -3.04 -13.09 5.01
CA ARG A 3 -3.44 -13.54 6.35
C ARG A 3 -2.50 -14.58 6.98
N ASP A 4 -1.82 -15.38 6.15
CA ASP A 4 -1.09 -16.57 6.60
C ASP A 4 0.41 -16.27 6.82
N THR A 5 0.99 -15.35 6.06
CA THR A 5 2.41 -14.98 6.09
C THR A 5 2.64 -13.57 6.66
N GLY A 6 1.57 -12.85 7.01
CA GLY A 6 1.66 -11.47 7.51
C GLY A 6 2.23 -10.48 6.49
N THR A 7 2.37 -10.88 5.23
CA THR A 7 2.95 -10.02 4.18
C THR A 7 1.87 -9.15 3.54
N PRO A 8 2.02 -7.81 3.57
CA PRO A 8 1.04 -6.91 2.98
C PRO A 8 0.91 -7.16 1.47
N LEU A 9 -0.32 -7.36 0.99
CA LEU A 9 -0.56 -7.71 -0.41
C LEU A 9 -0.91 -6.47 -1.25
N LEU A 10 -0.07 -6.21 -2.25
CA LEU A 10 -0.34 -5.25 -3.30
C LEU A 10 -1.10 -5.94 -4.45
N ARG A 11 -2.34 -5.53 -4.70
CA ARG A 11 -3.23 -6.15 -5.70
C ARG A 11 -3.09 -5.46 -7.06
N ILE A 12 -2.21 -6.00 -7.91
CA ILE A 12 -2.00 -5.57 -9.30
C ILE A 12 -2.16 -6.79 -10.21
N GLY A 13 -3.09 -6.76 -11.14
CA GLY A 13 -3.38 -7.86 -12.06
C GLY A 13 -4.87 -8.20 -12.14
N PHE A 14 -5.18 -9.39 -12.66
CA PHE A 14 -6.54 -9.92 -12.76
C PHE A 14 -6.59 -11.33 -12.16
N PRO A 15 -7.66 -11.71 -11.42
CA PRO A 15 -8.84 -10.93 -11.04
C PRO A 15 -8.73 -10.24 -9.66
N ILE A 16 -9.33 -9.05 -9.52
CA ILE A 16 -9.45 -8.32 -8.24
C ILE A 16 -10.93 -8.25 -7.86
N PHE A 17 -11.37 -9.09 -6.92
CA PHE A 17 -12.76 -9.16 -6.47
C PHE A 17 -13.06 -8.31 -5.22
N ASP A 18 -12.05 -8.00 -4.41
CA ASP A 18 -12.18 -7.38 -3.08
C ASP A 18 -12.10 -5.84 -3.10
N ARG A 19 -11.79 -5.24 -4.25
CA ARG A 19 -11.66 -3.79 -4.42
C ARG A 19 -12.24 -3.33 -5.75
N HIS A 20 -13.01 -2.25 -5.71
CA HIS A 20 -13.76 -1.75 -6.85
C HIS A 20 -12.92 -0.80 -7.71
N HIS A 21 -13.25 -0.70 -9.00
CA HIS A 21 -12.73 0.28 -9.97
C HIS A 21 -11.21 0.28 -10.27
N HIS A 22 -10.40 -0.59 -9.66
CA HIS A 22 -8.97 -0.64 -9.97
C HIS A 22 -8.64 -1.05 -11.42
N HIS A 23 -9.57 -1.73 -12.11
CA HIS A 23 -9.43 -2.10 -13.51
C HIS A 23 -9.53 -0.90 -14.47
N ARG A 24 -10.04 0.25 -14.01
CA ARG A 24 -10.20 1.45 -14.85
C ARG A 24 -8.90 2.24 -15.00
N TYR A 25 -7.95 2.02 -14.10
CA TYR A 25 -6.65 2.69 -14.15
C TYR A 25 -5.65 1.85 -14.93
N PRO A 26 -4.97 2.42 -15.94
CA PRO A 26 -3.96 1.69 -16.69
C PRO A 26 -2.79 1.33 -15.76
N THR A 27 -2.25 0.12 -15.93
CA THR A 27 -1.03 -0.38 -15.28
C THR A 27 0.16 -0.47 -16.22
N VAL A 28 -0.05 -0.20 -17.52
CA VAL A 28 0.96 -0.26 -18.59
C VAL A 28 1.25 1.15 -19.13
N GLY A 29 2.47 1.37 -19.61
CA GLY A 29 2.96 2.67 -20.10
C GLY A 29 3.40 3.61 -18.97
N TYR A 30 3.87 4.82 -19.31
CA TYR A 30 4.36 5.79 -18.33
C TYR A 30 3.31 6.17 -17.28
N GLN A 31 2.05 6.35 -17.72
CA GLN A 31 0.93 6.61 -16.82
C GLN A 31 0.67 5.44 -15.86
N GLY A 32 0.81 4.20 -16.36
CA GLY A 32 0.63 3.00 -15.55
C GLY A 32 1.77 2.77 -14.57
N ALA A 33 3.02 3.03 -14.99
CA ALA A 33 4.18 2.97 -14.12
C ALA A 33 4.05 3.95 -12.95
N MET A 34 3.58 5.18 -13.20
CA MET A 34 3.32 6.15 -12.14
C MET A 34 2.22 5.69 -11.19
N ASN A 35 1.11 5.14 -11.70
CA ASN A 35 0.04 4.60 -10.86
C ASN A 35 0.52 3.42 -9.99
N VAL A 36 1.36 2.55 -10.54
CA VAL A 36 1.95 1.42 -9.80
C VAL A 36 2.90 1.93 -8.73
N LEU A 37 3.74 2.91 -9.06
CA LEU A 37 4.67 3.54 -8.12
C LEU A 37 3.91 4.13 -6.93
N VAL A 38 2.89 4.97 -7.17
CA VAL A 38 2.08 5.57 -6.11
C VAL A 38 1.45 4.50 -5.21
N LYS A 39 0.85 3.46 -5.80
CA LYS A 39 0.25 2.35 -5.03
C LYS A 39 1.26 1.59 -4.17
N ILE A 40 2.51 1.47 -4.61
CA ILE A 40 3.58 0.85 -3.82
C ILE A 40 3.94 1.75 -2.63
N LEU A 41 4.16 3.04 -2.88
CA LEU A 41 4.52 3.99 -1.82
C LEU A 41 3.41 4.10 -0.77
N ASP A 42 2.16 4.25 -1.18
CA ASP A 42 1.01 4.29 -0.28
C ASP A 42 1.00 3.07 0.66
N LYS A 43 1.26 1.88 0.10
CA LYS A 43 1.24 0.66 0.90
C LYS A 43 2.42 0.56 1.88
N ILE A 44 3.58 1.10 1.52
CA ILE A 44 4.74 1.18 2.40
C ILE A 44 4.47 2.16 3.55
N PHE A 45 3.92 3.34 3.25
CA PHE A 45 3.58 4.32 4.28
C PHE A 45 2.53 3.80 5.24
N ASP A 46 1.47 3.16 4.73
CA ASP A 46 0.45 2.51 5.56
C ASP A 46 1.05 1.50 6.55
N GLU A 47 2.01 0.69 6.11
CA GLU A 47 2.62 -0.33 6.97
C GLU A 47 3.57 0.29 8.00
N ILE A 48 4.26 1.36 7.65
CA ILE A 48 5.12 2.08 8.58
C ILE A 48 4.29 2.76 9.67
N ASP A 49 3.23 3.47 9.29
CA ASP A 49 2.31 4.12 10.23
C ASP A 49 1.63 3.10 11.14
N LYS A 50 1.21 1.96 10.59
CA LYS A 50 0.65 0.85 11.38
C LYS A 50 1.62 0.35 12.45
N ASN A 51 2.92 0.35 12.17
CA ASN A 51 3.95 -0.09 13.12
C ASN A 51 4.33 0.99 14.15
N THR A 52 4.10 2.28 13.87
CA THR A 52 4.46 3.39 14.75
C THR A 52 3.27 3.99 15.53
N ASN A 53 2.03 3.59 15.26
CA ASN A 53 0.80 4.14 15.85
C ASN A 53 0.51 3.78 17.34
N VAL A 54 1.42 3.13 18.07
CA VAL A 54 1.20 2.83 19.51
C VAL A 54 1.74 3.95 20.40
N PRO A 55 0.87 4.67 21.15
CA PRO A 55 1.28 5.76 22.02
C PRO A 55 2.27 5.30 23.08
N SER A 56 3.29 6.11 23.35
CA SER A 56 4.30 5.85 24.41
C SER A 56 5.13 4.56 24.24
N LYS A 57 5.06 3.90 23.07
CA LYS A 57 5.90 2.73 22.76
C LYS A 57 6.63 2.85 21.42
N THR A 58 5.96 3.34 20.38
CA THR A 58 6.50 3.39 19.01
C THR A 58 6.28 4.73 18.31
N ASP A 59 5.61 5.70 18.96
CA ASP A 59 5.22 6.97 18.34
C ASP A 59 6.37 7.98 18.18
N TYR A 60 7.56 7.67 18.69
CA TYR A 60 8.77 8.48 18.50
C TYR A 60 9.22 8.56 17.03
N SER A 61 8.69 7.70 16.15
CA SER A 61 8.94 7.72 14.70
C SER A 61 7.66 7.93 13.87
N TYR A 62 6.59 8.46 14.47
CA TYR A 62 5.37 8.83 13.77
C TYR A 62 5.48 10.28 13.26
N ASP A 63 6.19 10.46 12.15
CA ASP A 63 6.46 11.77 11.55
C ASP A 63 5.26 12.30 10.75
N ILE A 64 5.00 13.61 10.88
CA ILE A 64 3.90 14.29 10.17
C ILE A 64 4.21 14.59 8.69
N ILE A 65 5.49 14.59 8.30
CA ILE A 65 5.96 14.82 6.93
C ILE A 65 6.96 13.71 6.60
N ARG A 66 6.78 13.07 5.44
CA ARG A 66 7.60 11.93 4.99
C ARG A 66 7.94 11.98 3.51
#